data_AF-A0A956ZD83-F1
#
_entry.id   AF-A0A956ZD83-F1
#
_cell.length_a   1.000
_cell.length_b   1.000
_cell.length_c   1.000
_cell.angle_alpha   90.00
_cell.angle_beta   90.00
_cell.angle_gamma   90.00
#
_symmetry.space_group_name_H-M   'P 1'
#
loop_
_entity.id
_entity.type
_entity.pdbx_description
1 polymer ?
#
loop_
_entity_poly.entity_id
_entity_poly.type
_entity_poly.pdbx_seq_one_letter_code
_entity_poly.pdbx_strand_id
1 'polypeptide(L)' 'MTHSKRIAVCASVLALLLLDTITLSVGAYADGAPAQGSQAPDFSLNTLDRKYRVKLSSFKNKKPVVLIFGSYT' A
#
# COMPACT_ATOMS: atom_id res chain seq x y z
N MET A 1 32.15 -27.14 -31.24
CA MET A 1 30.76 -26.61 -31.40
C MET A 1 30.11 -26.30 -30.05
N THR A 2 30.78 -25.54 -29.16
CA THR A 2 30.33 -25.29 -27.77
C THR A 2 30.12 -23.82 -27.44
N HIS A 3 30.21 -22.92 -28.44
CA HIS A 3 30.13 -21.47 -28.22
C HIS A 3 28.73 -20.87 -28.48
N SER A 4 27.88 -21.53 -29.27
CA SER A 4 26.58 -21.02 -29.70
C SER A 4 25.50 -21.07 -28.59
N LYS A 5 25.53 -22.08 -27.71
CA LYS A 5 24.53 -22.23 -26.63
C LYS A 5 24.66 -21.18 -25.51
N ARG A 6 25.86 -20.65 -25.28
CA ARG A 6 26.12 -19.68 -24.19
C ARG A 6 25.58 -18.28 -24.50
N ILE A 7 25.55 -17.91 -25.78
CA ILE A 7 25.06 -16.60 -26.24
C ILE A 7 23.53 -16.53 -26.12
N ALA A 8 22.83 -17.62 -26.45
CA ALA A 8 21.37 -17.70 -26.33
C ALA A 8 20.88 -17.56 -24.88
N VAL A 9 21.59 -18.15 -23.92
CA VAL A 9 21.26 -18.06 -22.47
C VAL A 9 21.50 -16.66 -21.93
N CYS A 10 22.53 -15.96 -22.42
CA CYS A 10 22.80 -14.59 -21.98
C CYS A 10 21.76 -13.59 -22.50
N ALA A 11 21.28 -13.79 -23.74
CA ALA A 11 20.23 -12.99 -24.34
C ALA A 11 18.86 -13.20 -23.67
N SER A 12 18.53 -14.43 -23.27
CA SER A 12 17.26 -14.73 -22.60
C SER A 12 17.22 -14.21 -21.15
N VAL A 13 18.34 -14.26 -20.42
CA VAL A 13 18.45 -13.68 -19.07
C VAL A 13 18.40 -12.15 -19.12
N LEU A 14 19.03 -11.54 -20.14
CA LEU A 14 18.97 -10.08 -20.34
C LEU A 14 17.54 -9.62 -20.69
N ALA A 15 16.78 -10.40 -21.46
CA ALA A 15 15.38 -10.11 -21.78
C ALA A 15 14.45 -10.22 -20.56
N LEU A 16 14.69 -11.17 -19.65
CA LEU A 16 13.93 -11.33 -18.41
C LEU A 16 14.17 -10.19 -17.40
N LEU A 17 15.39 -9.65 -17.35
CA LEU A 17 15.74 -8.51 -16.48
C LEU A 17 15.18 -7.16 -16.97
N LEU A 18 14.58 -7.11 -18.16
CA LEU A 18 13.96 -5.90 -18.71
C LEU A 18 12.44 -5.82 -18.45
N LEU A 19 11.80 -6.86 -17.89
CA LEU A 19 10.35 -6.87 -17.60
C LEU A 19 9.97 -6.34 -16.20
N ASP A 20 10.94 -6.06 -15.34
CA ASP A 20 10.68 -5.67 -13.93
C ASP A 20 10.28 -4.20 -13.74
N THR A 21 10.13 -3.40 -14.80
CA THR A 21 9.86 -1.95 -14.67
C THR A 21 8.38 -1.58 -14.55
N ILE A 22 7.48 -2.51 -14.23
CA ILE A 22 6.09 -2.15 -13.92
C ILE A 22 6.01 -1.68 -12.45
N THR A 23 6.72 -0.60 -12.14
CA THR A 23 6.44 0.17 -10.92
C THR A 23 5.34 1.17 -11.23
N LEU A 24 4.11 0.67 -11.29
CA LEU A 24 2.91 1.50 -11.26
C LEU A 24 2.74 2.02 -9.83
N SER A 25 3.38 3.14 -9.49
CA SER A 25 3.01 3.90 -8.30
C SER A 25 1.64 4.53 -8.55
N VAL A 26 0.58 3.83 -8.13
CA VAL A 26 -0.76 4.43 -8.03
C VAL A 26 -0.73 5.44 -6.87
N GLY A 27 -0.20 6.62 -7.18
CA GLY A 27 -0.08 7.76 -6.29
C GLY A 27 -1.10 8.85 -6.62
N ALA A 28 -2.31 8.48 -7.08
CA ALA A 28 -3.43 9.42 -7.09
C ALA A 28 -4.11 9.38 -5.70
N TYR A 29 -3.34 9.76 -4.67
CA TYR A 29 -3.90 10.09 -3.37
C TYR A 29 -4.86 11.27 -3.59
N ALA A 30 -6.14 11.05 -3.30
CA ALA A 30 -7.16 12.09 -3.33
C ALA A 30 -6.64 13.35 -2.63
N ASP A 31 -6.92 14.53 -3.19
CA ASP A 31 -6.57 15.82 -2.58
C ASP A 31 -6.88 15.78 -1.07
N GLY A 32 -5.83 15.84 -0.24
CA GLY A 32 -5.94 15.84 1.23
C GLY A 32 -5.72 14.51 1.95
N ALA A 33 -5.43 13.40 1.26
CA ALA A 33 -5.10 12.16 1.93
C ALA A 33 -3.63 12.17 2.46
N PRO A 34 -3.37 11.63 3.66
CA PRO A 34 -2.04 11.66 4.28
C PRO A 34 -1.05 10.79 3.50
N ALA A 35 0.19 11.27 3.33
CA ALA A 35 1.24 10.54 2.64
C ALA A 35 1.52 9.18 3.28
N GLN A 36 1.89 8.17 2.48
CA GLN A 36 2.27 6.86 3.01
C GLN A 36 3.44 6.99 4.01
N GLY A 37 3.36 6.26 5.12
CA GLY A 37 4.37 6.30 6.20
C GLY A 37 4.25 7.52 7.12
N SER A 38 3.48 8.54 6.75
CA SER A 38 3.17 9.65 7.66
C SER A 38 2.23 9.19 8.78
N GLN A 39 2.24 9.93 9.89
CA GLN A 39 1.36 9.62 11.01
C GLN A 39 -0.10 9.85 10.59
N ALA A 40 -0.94 8.85 10.81
CA ALA A 40 -2.38 8.97 10.58
C ALA A 40 -2.98 10.13 11.42
N PRO A 41 -3.81 11.01 10.81
CA PRO A 41 -4.54 12.05 11.53
C PRO A 41 -5.44 11.45 12.61
N ASP A 42 -5.45 12.08 13.79
CA ASP A 42 -6.26 11.60 14.90
C ASP A 42 -7.70 12.07 14.77
N PHE A 43 -8.65 11.22 15.17
CA PHE A 43 -10.07 11.55 15.19
C PHE A 43 -10.77 10.83 16.34
N SER A 44 -11.93 11.35 16.71
CA SER A 44 -12.77 10.74 17.73
C SER A 44 -14.19 10.57 17.22
N LEU A 45 -14.68 9.33 17.24
CA LEU A 45 -16.01 8.95 16.79
C LEU A 45 -16.80 8.39 17.96
N ASN A 46 -18.10 8.66 17.96
CA ASN A 46 -19.01 7.90 18.81
C ASN A 46 -19.24 6.52 18.16
N THR A 47 -19.40 5.49 18.98
CA THR A 47 -19.88 4.19 18.51
C THR A 47 -21.30 4.31 17.95
N LEU A 48 -21.73 3.32 17.16
CA LEU A 48 -23.07 3.31 16.57
C LEU A 48 -24.18 3.43 17.63
N ASP A 49 -23.98 2.81 18.80
CA ASP A 49 -24.89 2.89 19.95
C ASP A 49 -24.75 4.18 20.79
N ARG A 50 -23.80 5.07 20.43
CA ARG A 50 -23.44 6.32 21.12
C ARG A 50 -23.03 6.17 22.58
N LYS A 51 -22.79 4.94 23.08
CA LYS A 51 -22.40 4.70 24.47
C LYS A 51 -20.93 5.02 24.72
N TYR A 52 -20.11 4.84 23.70
CA TYR A 52 -18.67 5.01 23.81
C TYR A 52 -18.16 5.99 22.79
N ARG A 53 -17.05 6.64 23.15
CA ARG A 53 -16.27 7.46 22.26
C ARG A 53 -14.93 6.77 22.03
N VAL A 54 -14.65 6.48 20.77
CA VAL A 54 -13.42 5.82 20.34
C VAL A 54 -12.51 6.86 19.71
N LYS A 55 -11.23 6.82 20.06
CA LYS A 55 -10.20 7.72 19.52
C LYS A 55 -9.16 6.91 18.78
N LEU A 56 -8.77 7.31 17.56
CA LEU A 56 -7.81 6.55 16.76
C LEU A 56 -6.49 6.34 17.51
N SER A 57 -6.01 7.37 18.22
CA SER A 57 -4.79 7.30 19.03
C SER A 57 -4.77 6.17 20.06
N SER A 58 -5.93 5.68 20.52
CA SER A 58 -6.02 4.60 21.50
C SER A 58 -5.58 3.23 20.96
N PHE A 59 -5.47 3.09 19.64
CA PHE A 59 -5.02 1.88 18.95
C PHE A 59 -3.56 1.93 18.49
N LYS A 60 -2.89 3.09 18.59
CA LYS A 60 -1.48 3.23 18.20
C LYS A 60 -0.60 2.20 18.93
N ASN A 61 0.35 1.61 18.20
CA ASN A 61 1.35 0.65 18.71
C ASN A 61 0.80 -0.65 19.33
N LYS A 62 -0.49 -0.96 19.15
CA LYS A 62 -1.09 -2.21 19.66
C LYS A 62 -1.20 -3.28 18.58
N LYS A 63 -1.72 -2.89 17.41
CA LYS A 63 -1.92 -3.75 16.24
C LYS A 63 -2.15 -2.88 14.99
N PRO A 64 -1.95 -3.41 13.78
CA PRO A 64 -2.38 -2.73 12.56
C PRO A 64 -3.87 -2.41 12.61
N VAL A 65 -4.25 -1.23 12.11
CA VAL A 65 -5.63 -0.74 12.07
C VAL A 65 -5.97 -0.39 10.63
N VAL A 66 -7.15 -0.80 10.18
CA VAL A 66 -7.70 -0.46 8.87
C VAL A 66 -8.91 0.45 9.07
N LEU A 67 -9.02 1.50 8.26
CA LEU A 67 -10.17 2.41 8.24
C LEU A 67 -11.02 2.09 7.01
N ILE A 68 -12.32 1.89 7.24
CA ILE A 68 -13.30 1.68 6.18
C ILE A 68 -14.25 2.87 6.24
N PHE A 69 -14.26 3.68 5.18
CA PHE A 69 -15.18 4.80 5.02
C PHE A 69 -16.34 4.37 4.14
N GLY A 70 -17.56 4.67 4.56
CA GLY A 70 -18.78 4.36 3.82
C GLY A 70 -20.01 4.89 4.53
N SER A 71 -21.13 4.87 3.84
CA SER A 71 -22.45 5.16 4.38
C SER A 71 -23.40 4.02 4.04
N TYR A 72 -24.34 3.74 4.93
CA TYR A 72 -25.48 2.88 4.65
C TYR A 72 -26.71 3.78 4.56
N THR A 73 -27.29 3.89 3.37
CA THR A 73 -28.50 4.65 3.08
C THR A 73 -29.53 3.72 2.46
#